data_AF-A0A2E1M1C9-F1
#
_entry.id   AF-A0A2E1M1C9-F1
#
_cell.length_a   1.000
_cell.length_b   1.000
_cell.length_c   1.000
_cell.angle_alpha   90.00
_cell.angle_beta   90.00
_cell.angle_gamma   90.00
#
_symmetry.space_group_name_H-M   'P 1'
#
loop_
_entity.id
_entity.type
_entity.pdbx_description
1 polymer ?
#
loop_
_entity_poly.entity_id
_entity_poly.type
_entity_poly.pdbx_seq_one_letter_code
_entity_poly.pdbx_strand_id
1 'polypeptide(L)'
;MNTFGKIKDDNKVHRCQCLPDFLSDMMRKVSSQVSDEVSGNVFHEIRSLSCRIYFKQHGFEFVQALTNHSQAKMTEEYLKGDERVYQEGFADLDLAMIPKLKIIN
;
A
#
# COMPACT_ATOMS: atom_id res chain seq x y z
N MET A 1 -43.09 -28.44 25.40
CA MET A 1 -41.89 -27.81 26.01
C MET A 1 -41.08 -27.18 24.90
N ASN A 2 -41.03 -25.85 24.83
CA ASN A 2 -40.24 -25.11 23.83
C ASN A 2 -38.76 -25.19 24.19
N THR A 3 -37.96 -25.84 23.34
CA THR A 3 -36.50 -25.67 23.34
C THR A 3 -36.20 -24.36 22.62
N PHE A 4 -35.98 -23.29 23.39
CA PHE A 4 -35.37 -22.05 22.90
C PHE A 4 -33.96 -22.39 22.38
N GLY A 5 -33.85 -22.64 21.07
CA GLY A 5 -32.58 -22.69 20.38
C GLY A 5 -31.88 -21.34 20.59
N LYS A 6 -30.67 -21.36 21.12
CA LYS A 6 -29.85 -20.15 21.28
C LYS A 6 -29.78 -19.44 19.93
N ILE A 7 -30.27 -18.21 19.88
CA ILE A 7 -30.09 -17.32 18.73
C ILE A 7 -28.57 -17.16 18.56
N LYS A 8 -28.02 -17.58 17.41
CA LYS A 8 -26.63 -17.29 17.07
C LYS A 8 -26.54 -15.77 16.94
N ASP A 9 -25.73 -15.17 17.80
CA ASP A 9 -25.36 -13.77 17.64
C ASP A 9 -24.36 -13.69 16.48
N ASP A 10 -24.85 -13.30 15.31
CA ASP A 10 -24.05 -13.15 14.09
C ASP A 10 -22.96 -12.07 14.23
N ASN A 11 -23.03 -11.21 15.25
CA ASN A 11 -22.00 -10.24 15.59
C ASN A 11 -20.88 -10.79 16.50
N LYS A 12 -20.96 -12.05 16.91
CA LYS A 12 -19.92 -12.65 17.76
C LYS A 12 -18.67 -12.97 16.93
N VAL A 13 -17.70 -12.06 16.96
CA VAL A 13 -16.38 -12.25 16.34
C VAL A 13 -15.72 -13.50 16.91
N HIS A 14 -15.27 -14.40 16.03
CA HIS A 14 -14.53 -15.59 16.44
C HIS A 14 -13.13 -15.20 16.94
N ARG A 15 -12.64 -15.82 18.00
CA ARG A 15 -11.33 -15.49 18.62
C ARG A 15 -10.15 -15.49 17.64
N CYS A 16 -10.22 -16.32 16.60
CA CYS A 16 -9.18 -16.43 15.57
C CYS A 16 -9.56 -15.73 14.24
N GLN A 17 -10.61 -14.92 14.22
CA GLN A 17 -11.03 -14.20 13.02
C GLN A 17 -10.08 -13.03 12.77
N CYS A 18 -9.50 -12.99 11.57
CA CYS A 18 -8.83 -11.79 11.09
C CYS A 18 -9.91 -10.76 10.75
N LEU A 19 -9.96 -9.67 11.53
CA LEU A 19 -10.86 -8.56 11.25
C LEU A 19 -10.40 -7.79 9.99
N PRO A 20 -11.31 -7.09 9.29
CA PRO A 20 -10.97 -6.37 8.06
C PRO A 20 -9.77 -5.43 8.19
N ASP A 21 -9.65 -4.75 9.34
CA ASP A 21 -8.61 -3.75 9.57
C ASP A 21 -7.32 -4.33 10.14
N PHE A 22 -7.34 -5.57 10.63
CA PHE A 22 -6.22 -6.18 11.36
C PHE A 22 -4.93 -6.17 10.53
N LEU A 23 -5.01 -6.51 9.24
CA LEU A 23 -3.85 -6.53 8.35
C LEU A 23 -3.35 -5.11 8.03
N SER A 24 -4.27 -4.15 7.89
CA SER A 24 -3.93 -2.75 7.67
C SER A 24 -3.18 -2.17 8.86
N ASP A 25 -3.66 -2.44 10.08
CA ASP A 25 -3.02 -1.98 11.32
C ASP A 25 -1.65 -2.63 11.54
N MET A 26 -1.55 -3.94 11.30
CA MET A 26 -0.29 -4.67 11.41
C MET A 26 0.74 -4.17 10.39
N MET A 27 0.35 -3.94 9.13
CA MET A 27 1.26 -3.39 8.15
C MET A 27 1.66 -1.96 8.46
N ARG A 28 0.76 -1.12 8.97
CA ARG A 28 1.11 0.23 9.41
C ARG A 28 2.18 0.21 10.50
N LYS A 29 2.03 -0.68 11.49
CA LYS A 29 3.00 -0.84 12.59
C LYS A 29 4.37 -1.31 12.12
N VAL A 30 4.44 -2.18 11.11
CA VAL A 30 5.71 -2.63 10.54
C VAL A 30 6.31 -1.52 9.67
N SER A 31 5.49 -0.86 8.84
CA SER A 31 5.91 0.23 7.96
C SER A 31 6.55 1.39 8.72
N SER A 32 5.97 1.76 9.87
CA SER A 32 6.51 2.85 10.72
C SER A 32 7.87 2.53 11.35
N GLN A 33 8.36 1.30 11.28
CA GLN A 33 9.69 0.92 11.76
C GLN A 33 10.75 1.00 10.66
N VAL A 34 10.34 1.10 9.40
CA VAL A 34 11.22 1.03 8.23
C VAL A 34 11.18 2.29 7.37
N SER A 35 10.20 3.17 7.58
CA SER A 35 10.05 4.43 6.86
C SER A 35 9.49 5.52 7.77
N ASP A 36 10.06 6.72 7.65
CA ASP A 36 9.56 7.95 8.29
C ASP A 36 8.40 8.59 7.50
N GLU A 37 8.08 8.06 6.32
CA GLU A 37 6.99 8.56 5.50
C GLU A 37 5.63 8.18 6.12
N VAL A 38 4.86 9.21 6.49
CA VAL A 38 3.47 9.05 6.93
C VAL A 38 2.60 8.83 5.69
N SER A 39 2.58 7.60 5.17
CA SER A 39 1.69 7.22 4.07
C SER A 39 0.38 6.60 4.58
N GLY A 40 -0.70 6.79 3.81
CA GLY A 40 -2.07 6.43 4.16
C GLY A 40 -2.33 4.92 4.25
N ASN A 41 -3.15 4.38 3.35
CA ASN A 41 -3.57 2.97 3.38
C ASN A 41 -2.44 2.03 2.88
N VAL A 42 -1.41 1.82 3.69
CA VAL A 42 -0.19 1.05 3.34
C VAL A 42 -0.51 -0.35 2.81
N PHE A 43 -1.47 -1.05 3.40
CA PHE A 43 -1.85 -2.39 2.94
C PHE A 43 -2.53 -2.36 1.55
N HIS A 44 -3.25 -1.28 1.23
CA HIS A 44 -3.88 -1.10 -0.08
C HIS A 44 -2.85 -0.91 -1.20
N GLU A 45 -1.69 -0.31 -0.91
CA GLU A 45 -0.61 -0.12 -1.88
C GLU A 45 -0.03 -1.42 -2.44
N ILE A 46 -0.16 -2.54 -1.72
CA ILE A 46 0.21 -3.87 -2.22
C ILE A 46 -0.57 -4.21 -3.50
N ARG A 47 -1.83 -3.76 -3.59
CA ARG A 47 -2.67 -3.96 -4.77
C ARG A 47 -2.15 -3.15 -5.96
N SER A 48 -1.80 -1.88 -5.76
CA SER A 48 -1.16 -1.03 -6.77
C SER A 48 0.18 -1.60 -7.24
N LEU A 49 1.02 -2.06 -6.30
CA LEU A 49 2.28 -2.73 -6.62
C LEU A 49 2.06 -4.00 -7.47
N SER A 50 1.08 -4.84 -7.09
CA SER A 50 0.75 -6.06 -7.83
C SER A 50 0.31 -5.74 -9.26
N CYS A 51 -0.51 -4.71 -9.46
CA CYS A 51 -0.91 -4.24 -10.79
C CYS A 51 0.30 -3.91 -11.67
N ARG A 52 1.27 -3.17 -11.13
CA ARG A 52 2.48 -2.78 -11.88
C ARG A 52 3.36 -3.98 -12.26
N ILE A 53 3.48 -4.97 -11.38
CA ILE A 53 4.24 -6.20 -11.66
C ILE A 53 3.56 -7.00 -12.77
N TYR A 54 2.27 -7.27 -12.63
CA TYR A 54 1.53 -8.07 -13.61
C TYR A 54 1.32 -7.36 -14.93
N PHE A 55 1.25 -6.02 -14.94
CA PHE A 55 1.18 -5.25 -16.18
C PHE A 55 2.40 -5.50 -17.07
N LYS A 56 3.60 -5.56 -16.48
CA LYS A 56 4.85 -5.85 -17.21
C LYS A 56 4.89 -7.28 -17.78
N GLN A 57 4.18 -8.22 -17.17
CA GLN A 57 4.20 -9.64 -17.54
C GLN A 57 3.06 -10.03 -18.50
N HIS A 58 1.88 -9.45 -18.33
CA HIS A 58 0.65 -9.90 -18.97
C HIS A 58 -0.14 -8.80 -19.67
N GLY A 59 0.25 -7.53 -19.52
CA GLY A 59 -0.43 -6.40 -20.15
C GLY A 59 -1.69 -5.90 -19.43
N PHE A 60 -2.34 -4.89 -20.02
CA PHE A 60 -3.39 -4.11 -19.38
C PHE A 60 -4.68 -4.90 -19.10
N GLU A 61 -5.17 -5.66 -20.08
CA GLU A 61 -6.44 -6.39 -19.99
C GLU A 61 -6.41 -7.41 -18.85
N PHE A 62 -5.29 -8.11 -18.67
CA PHE A 62 -5.09 -9.04 -17.58
C PHE A 62 -5.18 -8.33 -16.22
N VAL A 63 -4.51 -7.18 -16.06
CA VAL A 63 -4.51 -6.44 -14.81
C VAL A 63 -5.90 -5.87 -14.50
N GLN A 64 -6.60 -5.35 -15.49
CA GLN A 64 -7.97 -4.86 -15.31
C GLN A 64 -8.94 -5.97 -14.88
N ALA A 65 -8.78 -7.17 -15.45
CA ALA A 65 -9.54 -8.34 -15.03
C ALA A 65 -9.17 -8.80 -13.61
N LEU A 66 -7.88 -8.81 -13.27
CA LEU A 66 -7.37 -9.18 -11.94
C LEU A 66 -7.91 -8.23 -10.85
N THR A 67 -7.97 -6.94 -11.14
CA THR A 67 -8.52 -5.94 -10.23
C THR A 67 -10.05 -5.88 -10.27
N ASN A 68 -10.68 -6.51 -11.25
CA ASN A 68 -12.13 -6.42 -11.49
C ASN A 68 -12.61 -4.97 -11.58
N HIS A 69 -11.85 -4.10 -12.25
CA HIS A 69 -12.21 -2.69 -12.44
C HIS A 69 -13.15 -2.53 -13.65
N SER A 70 -14.33 -1.96 -13.42
CA SER A 70 -15.30 -1.68 -14.48
C SER A 70 -14.86 -0.57 -15.44
N GLN A 71 -14.02 0.34 -14.98
CA GLN A 71 -13.49 1.45 -15.77
C GLN A 71 -11.97 1.31 -15.92
N ALA A 72 -11.48 1.43 -17.15
CA ALA A 72 -10.05 1.37 -17.47
C ALA A 72 -9.23 2.42 -16.68
N LYS A 73 -9.80 3.62 -16.50
CA LYS A 73 -9.19 4.71 -15.73
C LYS A 73 -8.80 4.30 -14.30
N MET A 74 -9.59 3.46 -13.64
CA MET A 74 -9.25 2.99 -12.29
C MET A 74 -8.01 2.10 -12.30
N THR A 75 -7.84 1.28 -13.34
CA THR A 75 -6.62 0.49 -13.51
C THR A 75 -5.43 1.36 -13.83
N GLU A 76 -5.60 2.40 -14.65
CA GLU A 76 -4.54 3.38 -14.95
C GLU A 76 -4.01 4.06 -13.69
N GLU A 77 -4.88 4.48 -12.75
CA GLU A 77 -4.44 5.06 -11.48
C GLU A 77 -3.57 4.10 -10.65
N TYR A 78 -3.87 2.80 -10.67
CA TYR A 78 -3.06 1.78 -9.99
C TYR A 78 -1.73 1.48 -10.72
N LEU A 79 -1.61 1.89 -11.98
CA LEU A 79 -0.38 1.77 -12.77
C LEU A 79 0.49 3.02 -12.66
N LYS A 80 -0.10 4.18 -12.33
CA LYS A 80 0.62 5.38 -11.90
C LYS A 80 1.24 5.11 -10.53
N GLY A 81 2.38 4.43 -10.53
CA GLY A 81 3.16 4.29 -9.32
C GLY A 81 3.63 5.66 -8.83
N ASP A 82 3.98 5.74 -7.55
CA ASP A 82 4.82 6.81 -7.03
C ASP A 82 6.23 6.67 -7.62
N GLU A 83 6.40 7.02 -8.90
CA GLU A 83 7.72 7.33 -9.40
C GLU A 83 8.20 8.54 -8.60
N ARG A 84 9.30 8.37 -7.85
CA ARG A 84 9.99 9.50 -7.23
C ARG A 84 10.37 10.44 -8.37
N VAL A 85 9.63 11.54 -8.51
CA VAL A 85 10.01 12.63 -9.39
C VAL A 85 11.27 13.21 -8.77
N TYR A 86 12.43 12.79 -9.25
CA TYR A 86 13.68 13.45 -8.93
C TYR A 86 13.56 14.88 -9.45
N GLN A 87 13.42 15.84 -8.55
CA GLN A 87 13.56 17.23 -8.94
C GLN A 87 15.04 17.43 -9.30
N GLU A 88 15.30 17.72 -10.58
CA GLU A 88 16.61 18.19 -11.01
C GLU A 88 16.85 19.56 -10.38
N GLY A 89 17.49 19.56 -9.20
CA GLY A 89 18.05 20.76 -8.61
C GLY A 89 19.49 20.93 -9.08
N PHE A 90 19.83 22.10 -9.60
CA PHE A 90 21.22 22.52 -9.59
C PHE A 90 21.61 22.71 -8.13
N ALA A 91 22.43 21.81 -7.61
CA ALA A 91 23.17 22.06 -6.38
C ALA A 91 24.14 23.20 -6.67
N ASP A 92 23.72 24.44 -6.47
CA ASP A 92 24.59 25.63 -6.42
C ASP A 92 25.38 25.61 -5.10
N LEU A 93 25.99 24.46 -4.83
CA LEU A 93 26.86 24.21 -3.70
C LEU A 93 28.25 24.63 -4.13
N ASP A 94 28.68 25.77 -3.63
CA ASP A 94 30.08 26.20 -3.72
C ASP A 94 30.97 25.04 -3.24
N LEU A 95 32.03 24.72 -4.00
CA LEU A 95 32.93 23.59 -3.74
C LEU A 95 33.52 23.63 -2.33
N ALA A 96 33.60 24.82 -1.72
CA ALA A 96 34.02 25.03 -0.33
C ALA A 96 33.07 24.42 0.73
N MET A 97 31.83 24.06 0.38
CA MET A 97 30.82 23.51 1.29
C MET A 97 30.81 21.98 1.33
N ILE A 98 31.37 21.32 0.30
CA ILE A 98 31.44 19.86 0.18
C ILE A 98 32.18 19.19 1.37
N PRO A 99 33.30 19.74 1.90
CA PRO A 99 34.00 19.13 3.04
C PRO A 99 33.23 19.17 4.37
N LYS A 100 32.17 20.00 4.47
CA LYS A 100 31.38 20.18 5.71
C LYS A 100 30.16 19.25 5.76
N LEU A 101 29.82 18.58 4.66
CA LEU A 101 28.78 17.57 4.63
C LEU A 101 29.31 16.30 5.31
N LYS A 102 29.19 16.25 6.64
CA LYS A 102 29.34 14.99 7.36
C LYS A 102 28.15 14.12 7.00
N ILE A 103 28.41 13.04 6.27
CA ILE A 103 27.46 11.93 6.14
C ILE A 103 27.30 11.36 7.55
N ILE A 104 26.16 11.60 8.17
CA ILE A 104 25.79 10.97 9.42
C ILE A 104 25.26 9.59 9.02
N ASN A 105 26.07 8.55 9.27
CA ASN A 105 25.65 7.15 9.16
C ASN A 105 24.63 6.80 10.24
#